data_AF-A0A972R019-F1
#
_entry.id   AF-A0A972R019-F1
#
_cell.length_a   1.000
_cell.length_b   1.000
_cell.length_c   1.000
_cell.angle_alpha   90.00
_cell.angle_beta   90.00
_cell.angle_gamma   90.00
#
_symmetry.space_group_name_H-M   'P 1'
#
loop_
_entity.id
_entity.type
_entity.pdbx_description
1 polymer ?
#
loop_
_entity_poly.entity_id
_entity_poly.type
_entity_poly.pdbx_seq_one_letter_code
_entity_poly.pdbx_strand_id
1 'polypeptide(L)'
;MKRFLGSITVIILISLLFVIGTTSTTAETEIESLNTGDLVITEIMQDPTAVTDANGEWFEIFNNSGVDIDLEGLMVVDKGTNDFIVIGTLVVNSGDYLVFGINGDINTNGGVMVDYEYSGFTLANGDDEIILELGHVEETTVIIDKVIDKVEYDGSPNFPDPTGASMSLDPRRLSATDNDFGCNWCEASSQYNDVDYGTPGATNDLCSAICEPVAPIPEWSTILLMSLGLLGLGTYIVLRKKRAGISI
;
A
#
# COMPACT_ATOMS: atom_id res chain seq x y z
N MET A 1 79.15 26.30 -40.69
CA MET A 1 79.20 25.00 -39.98
C MET A 1 78.55 25.17 -38.62
N LYS A 2 77.56 24.31 -38.31
CA LYS A 2 76.82 24.18 -37.03
C LYS A 2 75.75 25.26 -36.76
N ARG A 3 74.53 24.98 -36.31
CA ARG A 3 73.68 23.78 -36.18
C ARG A 3 72.27 24.31 -35.84
N PHE A 4 71.23 23.74 -36.43
CA PHE A 4 69.81 23.98 -36.08
C PHE A 4 69.54 23.46 -34.65
N LEU A 5 68.76 24.20 -33.86
CA LEU A 5 68.07 23.68 -32.67
C LEU A 5 66.68 24.35 -32.59
N GLY A 6 65.66 23.56 -32.88
CA GLY A 6 64.25 23.92 -32.73
C GLY A 6 63.85 23.99 -31.26
N SER A 7 63.00 24.95 -30.93
CA SER A 7 62.41 25.11 -29.61
C SER A 7 61.37 24.01 -29.39
N ILE A 8 61.66 23.07 -28.48
CA ILE A 8 60.75 22.01 -28.07
C ILE A 8 59.82 22.59 -26.99
N THR A 9 58.54 22.71 -27.32
CA THR A 9 57.48 23.01 -26.35
C THR A 9 57.24 21.77 -25.49
N VAL A 10 57.53 21.85 -24.20
CA VAL A 10 57.24 20.78 -23.23
C VAL A 10 55.82 21.02 -22.70
N ILE A 11 54.85 20.21 -23.16
CA ILE A 11 53.51 20.14 -22.57
C ILE A 11 53.53 18.99 -21.56
N ILE A 12 53.49 19.33 -20.27
CA ILE A 12 53.34 18.34 -19.19
C ILE A 12 51.85 17.97 -19.14
N LEU A 13 51.50 16.80 -19.68
CA LEU A 13 50.19 16.18 -19.47
C LEU A 13 50.18 15.56 -18.07
N ILE A 14 49.60 16.26 -17.10
CA ILE A 14 49.18 15.64 -15.83
C ILE A 14 47.89 14.89 -16.13
N SER A 15 47.99 13.58 -16.30
CA SER A 15 46.84 12.68 -16.33
C SER A 15 46.24 12.63 -14.93
N LEU A 16 45.19 13.43 -14.71
CA LEU A 16 44.35 13.36 -13.52
C LEU A 16 43.58 12.03 -13.58
N LEU A 17 44.07 11.02 -12.87
CA LEU A 17 43.33 9.78 -12.68
C LEU A 17 42.18 10.09 -11.73
N PHE A 18 40.99 10.33 -12.26
CA PHE A 18 39.77 10.47 -11.48
C PHE A 18 39.43 9.06 -10.96
N VAL A 19 39.81 8.78 -9.71
CA VAL A 19 39.31 7.60 -9.01
C VAL A 19 37.84 7.89 -8.72
N ILE A 20 36.96 7.45 -9.62
CA ILE A 20 35.53 7.36 -9.33
C ILE A 20 35.42 6.24 -8.30
N GLY A 21 35.38 6.61 -7.02
CA GLY A 21 34.94 5.70 -5.99
C GLY A 21 33.48 5.38 -6.28
N THR A 22 33.20 4.17 -6.74
CA THR A 22 31.83 3.66 -6.78
C THR A 22 31.47 3.30 -5.34
N THR A 23 30.87 4.25 -4.62
CA THR A 23 30.11 3.90 -3.42
C THR A 23 28.94 3.05 -3.91
N SER A 24 28.94 1.78 -3.53
CA SER A 24 27.77 0.92 -3.67
C SER A 24 26.75 1.41 -2.65
N THR A 25 25.94 2.39 -3.04
CA THR A 25 24.73 2.74 -2.32
C THR A 25 23.75 1.59 -2.58
N THR A 26 23.41 0.82 -1.54
CA THR A 26 22.15 0.08 -1.51
C THR A 26 21.06 1.06 -1.90
N ALA A 27 20.33 0.79 -2.97
CA ALA A 27 19.37 1.73 -3.53
C ALA A 27 18.18 1.86 -2.56
N GLU A 28 18.29 2.75 -1.58
CA GLU A 28 17.16 3.33 -0.89
C GLU A 28 16.35 4.10 -1.93
N THR A 29 15.06 3.78 -2.02
CA THR A 29 14.15 4.51 -2.89
C THR A 29 13.76 5.79 -2.17
N GLU A 30 13.91 6.94 -2.83
CA GLU A 30 13.43 8.21 -2.29
C GLU A 30 11.91 8.12 -2.11
N ILE A 31 11.43 8.46 -0.91
CA ILE A 31 10.03 8.34 -0.50
C ILE A 31 9.05 8.97 -1.52
N GLU A 32 9.46 10.04 -2.17
CA GLU A 32 8.71 10.77 -3.21
C GLU A 32 8.32 9.93 -4.44
N SER A 33 9.00 8.80 -4.65
CA SER A 33 8.77 7.91 -5.78
C SER A 33 7.84 6.73 -5.50
N LEU A 34 7.39 6.58 -4.25
CA LEU A 34 6.45 5.52 -3.88
C LEU A 34 5.12 5.64 -4.64
N ASN A 35 4.51 4.51 -4.94
CA ASN A 35 3.23 4.38 -5.60
C ASN A 35 2.16 3.99 -4.58
N THR A 36 0.90 4.21 -4.94
CA THR A 36 -0.23 3.70 -4.17
C THR A 36 -0.11 2.18 -4.00
N GLY A 37 -0.13 1.72 -2.76
CA GLY A 37 0.04 0.32 -2.37
C GLY A 37 1.48 -0.15 -2.16
N ASP A 38 2.49 0.73 -2.26
CA ASP A 38 3.88 0.41 -1.90
C ASP A 38 4.05 0.30 -0.37
N LEU A 39 3.24 1.05 0.38
CA LEU A 39 2.99 0.82 1.81
C LEU A 39 1.52 0.43 1.96
N VAL A 40 1.23 -0.50 2.87
CA VAL A 40 -0.14 -0.95 3.15
C VAL A 40 -0.36 -0.97 4.66
N ILE A 41 -1.41 -0.34 5.16
CA ILE A 41 -1.84 -0.41 6.56
C ILE A 41 -2.39 -1.82 6.81
N THR A 42 -1.80 -2.53 7.76
CA THR A 42 -2.10 -3.96 8.00
C THR A 42 -2.81 -4.21 9.31
N GLU A 43 -2.55 -3.42 10.33
CA GLU A 43 -3.08 -3.70 11.67
C GLU A 43 -3.36 -2.41 12.43
N ILE A 44 -4.45 -2.36 13.17
CA ILE A 44 -4.90 -1.17 13.90
C ILE A 44 -5.38 -1.60 15.30
N MET A 45 -4.76 -1.08 16.35
CA MET A 45 -5.17 -1.23 17.75
C MET A 45 -5.74 0.09 18.26
N GLN A 46 -7.05 0.24 18.16
CA GLN A 46 -7.78 1.46 18.55
C GLN A 46 -8.37 1.41 19.97
N ASP A 47 -8.51 0.23 20.59
CA ASP A 47 -9.15 0.06 21.91
C ASP A 47 -8.40 -0.97 22.78
N PRO A 48 -7.14 -0.70 23.17
CA PRO A 48 -6.35 -1.60 24.02
C PRO A 48 -6.96 -1.73 25.43
N THR A 49 -6.74 -2.86 26.10
CA THR A 49 -7.23 -3.09 27.48
C THR A 49 -6.13 -3.35 28.50
N ALA A 50 -4.91 -3.70 28.07
CA ALA A 50 -3.76 -3.82 28.97
C ALA A 50 -3.38 -2.46 29.59
N VAL A 51 -3.54 -1.39 28.81
CA VAL A 51 -3.28 0.00 29.18
C VAL A 51 -4.36 0.90 28.56
N THR A 52 -4.39 2.18 28.93
CA THR A 52 -5.31 3.15 28.33
C THR A 52 -4.95 3.43 26.87
N ASP A 53 -5.93 3.81 26.06
CA ASP A 53 -5.81 4.34 24.70
C ASP A 53 -4.63 5.31 24.52
N ALA A 54 -4.54 6.31 25.42
CA ALA A 54 -3.45 7.31 25.46
C ALA A 54 -2.02 6.73 25.66
N ASN A 55 -1.89 5.43 25.87
CA ASN A 55 -0.62 4.71 25.99
C ASN A 55 -0.53 3.49 25.06
N GLY A 56 -1.63 2.89 24.64
CA GLY A 56 -1.63 1.58 23.97
C GLY A 56 -2.13 1.59 22.54
N GLU A 57 -2.53 2.74 21.99
CA GLU A 57 -2.90 2.84 20.58
C GLU A 57 -1.68 2.71 19.67
N TRP A 58 -1.85 1.93 18.61
CA TRP A 58 -0.86 1.77 17.56
C TRP A 58 -1.51 1.30 16.25
N PHE A 59 -0.80 1.53 15.15
CA PHE A 59 -1.11 0.93 13.85
C PHE A 59 0.18 0.44 13.19
N GLU A 60 0.03 -0.43 12.20
CA GLU A 60 1.12 -1.06 11.50
C GLU A 60 1.00 -0.86 9.99
N ILE A 61 2.14 -0.69 9.34
CA ILE A 61 2.24 -0.72 7.88
C ILE A 61 3.17 -1.87 7.43
N PHE A 62 2.93 -2.36 6.23
CA PHE A 62 3.77 -3.31 5.52
C PHE A 62 4.40 -2.67 4.28
N ASN A 63 5.70 -2.87 4.08
CA ASN A 63 6.40 -2.43 2.88
C ASN A 63 6.26 -3.46 1.74
N ASN A 64 5.39 -3.13 0.78
CA ASN A 64 5.06 -3.93 -0.38
C ASN A 64 5.80 -3.50 -1.67
N SER A 65 6.69 -2.52 -1.59
CA SER A 65 7.37 -1.91 -2.76
C SER A 65 8.41 -2.82 -3.43
N GLY A 66 8.94 -3.81 -2.69
CA GLY A 66 10.05 -4.65 -3.15
C GLY A 66 11.45 -4.05 -2.94
N VAL A 67 11.55 -2.90 -2.24
CA VAL A 67 12.79 -2.19 -1.92
C VAL A 67 12.73 -1.61 -0.50
N ASP A 68 13.88 -1.30 0.09
CA ASP A 68 13.92 -0.63 1.39
C ASP A 68 13.52 0.84 1.23
N ILE A 69 12.73 1.35 2.17
CA ILE A 69 12.16 2.70 2.14
C ILE A 69 12.55 3.42 3.43
N ASP A 70 13.16 4.61 3.30
CA ASP A 70 13.21 5.57 4.40
C ASP A 70 11.90 6.37 4.43
N LEU A 71 11.17 6.29 5.55
CA LEU A 71 9.87 6.93 5.74
C LEU A 71 9.99 8.39 6.20
N GLU A 72 11.20 8.95 6.32
CA GLU A 72 11.35 10.39 6.61
C GLU A 72 10.53 11.25 5.65
N GLY A 73 9.62 12.06 6.21
CA GLY A 73 8.71 12.91 5.45
C GLY A 73 7.34 12.27 5.12
N LEU A 74 7.11 10.99 5.43
CA LEU A 74 5.78 10.39 5.32
C LEU A 74 4.79 11.18 6.18
N MET A 75 3.67 11.59 5.58
CA MET A 75 2.57 12.22 6.30
C MET A 75 1.53 11.17 6.66
N VAL A 76 1.08 11.18 7.91
CA VAL A 76 -0.05 10.38 8.38
C VAL A 76 -1.13 11.33 8.83
N VAL A 77 -2.29 11.22 8.22
CA VAL A 77 -3.36 12.21 8.31
C VAL A 77 -4.68 11.52 8.59
N ASP A 78 -5.45 12.11 9.49
CA ASP A 78 -6.89 11.90 9.64
C ASP A 78 -7.61 13.03 8.88
N LYS A 79 -8.76 12.74 8.25
CA LYS A 79 -9.59 13.75 7.55
C LYS A 79 -10.05 14.90 8.44
N GLY A 80 -9.92 14.75 9.77
CA GLY A 80 -10.11 15.79 10.77
C GLY A 80 -8.94 16.76 10.87
N THR A 81 -8.38 16.87 12.08
CA THR A 81 -7.32 17.85 12.43
C THR A 81 -6.09 17.19 13.04
N ASN A 82 -6.04 15.87 13.01
CA ASN A 82 -5.01 15.07 13.64
C ASN A 82 -4.07 14.55 12.55
N ASP A 83 -2.82 15.01 12.59
CA ASP A 83 -1.80 14.63 11.63
C ASP A 83 -0.42 14.61 12.29
N PHE A 84 0.48 13.84 11.69
CA PHE A 84 1.90 13.92 11.98
C PHE A 84 2.74 13.65 10.73
N ILE A 85 4.00 14.06 10.80
CA ILE A 85 5.01 13.77 9.81
C ILE A 85 6.09 12.92 10.48
N VAL A 86 6.58 11.90 9.79
CA VAL A 86 7.75 11.13 10.22
C VAL A 86 8.99 12.02 10.15
N ILE A 87 9.61 12.28 11.30
CA ILE A 87 10.82 13.12 11.40
C ILE A 87 12.05 12.26 11.66
N GLY A 88 13.05 12.42 10.80
CA GLY A 88 14.30 11.66 10.85
C GLY A 88 14.18 10.29 10.18
N THR A 89 15.34 9.72 9.85
CA THR A 89 15.45 8.41 9.20
C THR A 89 14.69 7.33 9.95
N LEU A 90 13.78 6.68 9.23
CA LEU A 90 12.97 5.55 9.70
C LEU A 90 12.84 4.56 8.55
N VAL A 91 13.73 3.57 8.52
CA VAL A 91 13.80 2.62 7.41
C VAL A 91 12.91 1.40 7.68
N VAL A 92 12.01 1.11 6.76
CA VAL A 92 11.30 -0.17 6.67
C VAL A 92 11.86 -0.99 5.51
N ASN A 93 12.36 -2.19 5.78
CA ASN A 93 12.92 -3.03 4.71
C ASN A 93 11.80 -3.57 3.83
N SER A 94 12.15 -3.95 2.60
CA SER A 94 11.23 -4.64 1.70
C SER A 94 10.63 -5.90 2.35
N GLY A 95 9.30 -5.96 2.44
CA GLY A 95 8.58 -7.10 2.99
C GLY A 95 8.59 -7.21 4.51
N ASP A 96 9.07 -6.16 5.20
CA ASP A 96 8.97 -6.03 6.66
C ASP A 96 7.78 -5.11 7.04
N TYR A 97 7.46 -5.14 8.33
CA TYR A 97 6.42 -4.33 8.96
C TYR A 97 7.06 -3.21 9.78
N LEU A 98 6.29 -2.14 10.02
CA LEU A 98 6.70 -1.04 10.88
C LEU A 98 5.54 -0.57 11.74
N VAL A 99 5.77 -0.47 13.05
CA VAL A 99 4.75 -0.15 14.05
C VAL A 99 4.86 1.30 14.49
N PHE A 100 3.77 2.04 14.29
CA PHE A 100 3.56 3.40 14.78
C PHE A 100 2.74 3.35 16.06
N GLY A 101 3.19 3.97 17.14
CA GLY A 101 2.46 3.96 18.42
C GLY A 101 2.44 5.30 19.12
N ILE A 102 1.41 5.54 19.95
CA ILE A 102 1.27 6.78 20.72
C ILE A 102 2.29 6.90 21.87
N ASN A 103 2.91 5.78 22.26
CA ASN A 103 3.89 5.69 23.34
C ASN A 103 4.96 4.63 23.02
N GLY A 104 6.22 5.05 22.90
CA GLY A 104 7.36 4.18 22.61
C GLY A 104 7.98 3.51 23.85
N ASP A 105 7.58 3.86 25.08
CA ASP A 105 8.06 3.17 26.28
C ASP A 105 7.32 1.84 26.46
N ILE A 106 8.01 0.77 26.06
CA ILE A 106 7.56 -0.63 26.14
C ILE A 106 7.03 -1.04 27.53
N ASN A 107 7.48 -0.37 28.60
CA ASN A 107 7.03 -0.69 29.96
C ASN A 107 5.66 -0.10 30.31
N THR A 108 5.18 0.83 29.49
CA THR A 108 3.94 1.58 29.74
C THR A 108 2.95 1.53 28.59
N ASN A 109 3.35 1.05 27.41
CA ASN A 109 2.51 0.95 26.21
C ASN A 109 1.81 -0.41 26.01
N GLY A 110 1.81 -1.27 27.03
CA GLY A 110 1.29 -2.63 26.90
C GLY A 110 2.26 -3.65 26.31
N GLY A 111 3.55 -3.32 26.21
CA GLY A 111 4.59 -4.26 25.77
C GLY A 111 4.83 -4.28 24.26
N VAL A 112 4.32 -3.30 23.53
CA VAL A 112 4.46 -3.18 22.07
C VAL A 112 5.87 -2.66 21.74
N MET A 113 6.55 -3.29 20.79
CA MET A 113 7.78 -2.76 20.22
C MET A 113 7.40 -1.74 19.14
N VAL A 114 7.39 -0.47 19.53
CA VAL A 114 7.06 0.65 18.63
C VAL A 114 8.34 1.09 17.90
N ASP A 115 8.26 1.18 16.58
CA ASP A 115 9.37 1.67 15.74
C ASP A 115 9.36 3.20 15.63
N TYR A 116 8.16 3.81 15.66
CA TYR A 116 7.99 5.26 15.65
C TYR A 116 6.92 5.72 16.64
N GLU A 117 7.33 6.52 17.62
CA GLU A 117 6.41 7.18 18.54
C GLU A 117 5.81 8.43 17.89
N TYR A 118 4.51 8.42 17.61
CA TYR A 118 3.80 9.59 17.09
C TYR A 118 3.21 10.46 18.21
N SER A 119 2.84 11.68 17.86
CA SER A 119 2.09 12.58 18.74
C SER A 119 1.16 13.47 17.92
N GLY A 120 0.08 13.96 18.52
CA GLY A 120 -0.91 14.80 17.81
C GLY A 120 -1.91 14.02 16.95
N PHE A 121 -1.79 12.70 16.92
CA PHE A 121 -2.67 11.74 16.26
C PHE A 121 -3.32 10.81 17.30
N THR A 122 -4.55 10.38 17.05
CA THR A 122 -5.34 9.54 17.95
C THR A 122 -6.19 8.60 17.11
N LEU A 123 -6.44 7.38 17.61
CA LEU A 123 -7.33 6.42 16.96
C LEU A 123 -8.65 6.36 17.72
N ALA A 124 -9.74 6.80 17.14
CA ALA A 124 -11.05 6.65 17.76
C ALA A 124 -11.45 5.17 17.81
N ASN A 125 -12.01 4.73 18.95
CA ASN A 125 -12.53 3.37 19.16
C ASN A 125 -13.80 3.08 18.33
N GLY A 126 -14.21 3.97 17.43
CA GLY A 126 -15.43 3.88 16.63
C GLY A 126 -15.11 4.01 15.15
N ASP A 127 -15.57 5.09 14.51
CA ASP A 127 -15.15 5.47 13.17
C ASP A 127 -13.89 6.37 13.21
N ASP A 128 -12.94 6.11 12.31
CA ASP A 128 -11.76 6.96 12.11
C ASP A 128 -11.08 6.69 10.75
N GLU A 129 -10.07 7.50 10.46
CA GLU A 129 -9.26 7.41 9.26
C GLU A 129 -7.75 7.40 9.53
N ILE A 130 -7.04 6.49 8.86
CA ILE A 130 -5.57 6.54 8.73
C ILE A 130 -5.26 6.71 7.25
N ILE A 131 -4.65 7.81 6.86
CA ILE A 131 -4.27 8.09 5.47
C ILE A 131 -2.76 8.32 5.40
N LEU A 132 -2.07 7.51 4.60
CA LEU A 132 -0.65 7.66 4.31
C LEU A 132 -0.49 8.52 3.06
N GLU A 133 0.10 9.70 3.21
CA GLU A 133 0.25 10.68 2.13
C GLU A 133 1.71 11.09 1.94
N LEU A 134 2.04 11.39 0.68
CA LEU A 134 3.23 12.13 0.31
C LEU A 134 2.80 13.53 -0.11
N GLY A 135 3.57 14.51 0.33
CA GLY A 135 3.36 15.89 0.00
C GLY A 135 4.59 16.73 0.27
N HIS A 136 4.54 17.96 -0.21
CA HIS A 136 5.61 18.93 -0.02
C HIS A 136 5.04 20.26 0.46
N VAL A 137 5.90 21.10 1.03
CA VAL A 137 5.51 22.45 1.46
C VAL A 137 5.89 23.46 0.39
N GLU A 138 4.88 24.10 -0.21
CA GLU A 138 5.06 25.30 -1.03
C GLU A 138 4.77 26.55 -0.19
N GLU A 139 5.81 27.33 0.10
CA GLU A 139 5.77 28.51 0.97
C GLU A 139 5.29 28.18 2.40
N THR A 140 3.98 28.25 2.62
CA THR A 140 3.31 27.93 3.90
C THR A 140 2.14 26.98 3.71
N THR A 141 2.02 26.36 2.53
CA THR A 141 0.92 25.46 2.18
C THR A 141 1.49 24.07 1.99
N VAL A 142 0.94 23.09 2.70
CA VAL A 142 1.18 21.68 2.40
C VAL A 142 0.39 21.33 1.15
N ILE A 143 1.08 20.79 0.15
CA ILE A 143 0.51 20.26 -1.09
C ILE A 143 0.62 18.74 -1.02
N ILE A 144 -0.52 18.06 -1.15
CA ILE A 144 -0.58 16.60 -1.20
C ILE A 144 -0.34 16.16 -2.64
N ASP A 145 0.69 15.35 -2.85
CA ASP A 145 1.05 14.82 -4.16
C ASP A 145 0.39 13.47 -4.41
N LYS A 146 0.31 12.62 -3.38
CA LYS A 146 -0.15 11.24 -3.53
C LYS A 146 -0.64 10.63 -2.23
N VAL A 147 -1.76 9.92 -2.30
CA VAL A 147 -2.17 8.95 -1.27
C VAL A 147 -1.52 7.61 -1.58
N ILE A 148 -0.69 7.13 -0.66
CA ILE A 148 -0.04 5.83 -0.75
C ILE A 148 -1.02 4.73 -0.34
N ASP A 149 -1.72 4.96 0.76
CA ASP A 149 -2.73 4.03 1.26
C ASP A 149 -3.67 4.74 2.23
N LYS A 150 -4.82 4.13 2.51
CA LYS A 150 -5.74 4.59 3.54
C LYS A 150 -6.59 3.46 4.09
N VAL A 151 -7.08 3.66 5.31
CA VAL A 151 -8.16 2.85 5.91
C VAL A 151 -9.14 3.82 6.55
N GLU A 152 -10.42 3.65 6.23
CA GLU A 152 -11.53 4.44 6.77
C GLU A 152 -12.49 3.48 7.47
N TYR A 153 -12.18 3.12 8.72
CA TYR A 153 -13.01 2.19 9.47
C TYR A 153 -14.20 2.93 10.07
N ASP A 154 -15.37 2.29 10.09
CA ASP A 154 -16.65 3.02 10.15
C ASP A 154 -17.45 2.82 11.45
N GLY A 155 -16.83 2.23 12.49
CA GLY A 155 -17.48 1.90 13.76
C GLY A 155 -18.73 1.01 13.61
N SER A 156 -18.90 0.40 12.44
CA SER A 156 -20.06 -0.41 12.08
C SER A 156 -19.63 -1.87 11.90
N PRO A 157 -20.58 -2.81 11.75
CA PRO A 157 -20.24 -4.22 11.53
C PRO A 157 -19.47 -4.53 10.23
N ASN A 158 -19.15 -3.53 9.39
CA ASN A 158 -18.38 -3.72 8.17
C ASN A 158 -16.90 -3.97 8.48
N PHE A 159 -16.32 -3.18 9.38
CA PHE A 159 -14.99 -3.41 9.95
C PHE A 159 -15.12 -4.09 11.32
N PRO A 160 -14.16 -4.91 11.76
CA PRO A 160 -14.12 -5.37 13.14
C PRO A 160 -14.03 -4.17 14.09
N ASP A 161 -14.74 -4.20 15.21
CA ASP A 161 -14.62 -3.17 16.26
C ASP A 161 -14.32 -3.83 17.62
N PRO A 162 -13.10 -4.39 17.78
CA PRO A 162 -12.72 -5.12 18.98
C PRO A 162 -12.30 -4.22 20.15
N THR A 163 -12.52 -4.70 21.36
CA THR A 163 -11.92 -4.19 22.61
C THR A 163 -10.87 -5.19 23.10
N GLY A 164 -9.62 -4.75 23.22
CA GLY A 164 -8.48 -5.57 23.64
C GLY A 164 -7.91 -6.46 22.54
N ALA A 165 -8.22 -6.18 21.29
CA ALA A 165 -7.61 -6.82 20.13
C ALA A 165 -7.49 -5.79 19.01
N SER A 166 -6.56 -5.99 18.10
CA SER A 166 -6.46 -5.17 16.89
C SER A 166 -7.46 -5.62 15.82
N MET A 167 -7.83 -4.69 14.94
CA MET A 167 -8.25 -5.05 13.60
C MET A 167 -7.03 -5.52 12.81
N SER A 168 -7.08 -6.73 12.26
CA SER A 168 -6.03 -7.35 11.46
C SER A 168 -6.50 -7.57 10.02
N LEU A 169 -5.80 -6.97 9.06
CA LEU A 169 -6.00 -7.25 7.65
C LEU A 169 -5.53 -8.67 7.31
N ASP A 170 -6.31 -9.42 6.54
CA ASP A 170 -5.89 -10.74 6.09
C ASP A 170 -4.59 -10.65 5.27
N PRO A 171 -3.54 -11.44 5.58
CA PRO A 171 -2.25 -11.34 4.90
C PRO A 171 -2.29 -11.71 3.40
N ARG A 172 -3.42 -12.20 2.87
CA ARG A 172 -3.65 -12.43 1.44
C ARG A 172 -4.21 -11.20 0.71
N ARG A 173 -4.40 -10.08 1.41
CA ARG A 173 -5.12 -8.86 0.97
C ARG A 173 -4.26 -7.59 1.10
N LEU A 174 -2.95 -7.72 0.86
CA LEU A 174 -1.96 -6.64 0.98
C LEU A 174 -1.96 -5.71 -0.24
N SER A 175 -3.03 -4.92 -0.41
CA SER A 175 -3.09 -3.85 -1.39
C SER A 175 -3.86 -2.65 -0.86
N ALA A 176 -3.56 -1.45 -1.36
CA ALA A 176 -4.23 -0.19 -1.01
C ALA A 176 -5.69 -0.07 -1.52
N THR A 177 -6.30 -1.21 -1.86
CA THR A 177 -7.72 -1.27 -2.23
C THR A 177 -8.41 -2.43 -1.54
N ASP A 178 -7.70 -3.54 -1.30
CA ASP A 178 -8.26 -4.66 -0.55
C ASP A 178 -8.48 -4.27 0.93
N ASN A 179 -7.61 -3.43 1.49
CA ASN A 179 -7.72 -2.93 2.86
C ASN A 179 -8.86 -1.90 3.07
N ASP A 180 -9.43 -1.34 1.99
CA ASP A 180 -10.65 -0.52 2.05
C ASP A 180 -11.91 -1.35 2.35
N PHE A 181 -11.84 -2.68 2.22
CA PHE A 181 -13.00 -3.55 2.44
C PHE A 181 -12.93 -4.21 3.80
N GLY A 182 -13.77 -3.77 4.74
CA GLY A 182 -13.83 -4.32 6.09
C GLY A 182 -14.02 -5.85 6.18
N CYS A 183 -14.62 -6.50 5.17
CA CYS A 183 -14.68 -7.97 5.10
C CYS A 183 -13.33 -8.68 4.89
N ASN A 184 -12.25 -7.97 4.55
CA ASN A 184 -10.89 -8.48 4.52
C ASN A 184 -10.18 -8.34 5.87
N TRP A 185 -10.81 -7.71 6.85
CA TRP A 185 -10.30 -7.53 8.20
C TRP A 185 -10.98 -8.49 9.16
N CYS A 186 -10.27 -8.89 10.20
CA CYS A 186 -10.79 -9.67 11.32
C CYS A 186 -10.19 -9.20 12.64
N GLU A 187 -10.82 -9.58 13.75
CA GLU A 187 -10.21 -9.42 15.08
C GLU A 187 -8.98 -10.34 15.20
N ALA A 188 -7.87 -9.80 15.71
CA ALA A 188 -6.67 -10.57 15.96
C ALA A 188 -6.91 -11.72 16.95
N SER A 189 -6.17 -12.83 16.78
CA SER A 189 -6.30 -14.02 17.62
C SER A 189 -4.99 -14.44 18.31
N SER A 190 -3.86 -13.93 17.82
CA SER A 190 -2.55 -14.06 18.42
C SER A 190 -2.41 -13.08 19.58
N GLN A 191 -1.91 -13.56 20.71
CA GLN A 191 -1.75 -12.76 21.91
C GLN A 191 -0.32 -12.21 21.99
N TYR A 192 -0.15 -10.88 22.11
CA TYR A 192 1.19 -10.24 22.18
C TYR A 192 1.58 -9.78 23.60
N ASN A 193 0.62 -9.68 24.52
CA ASN A 193 0.85 -9.47 25.96
C ASN A 193 -0.16 -10.32 26.78
N ASP A 194 -0.18 -10.22 28.11
CA ASP A 194 -1.07 -11.08 28.94
C ASP A 194 -2.59 -10.80 28.79
N VAL A 195 -2.97 -9.75 28.06
CA VAL A 195 -4.35 -9.23 27.98
C VAL A 195 -4.83 -9.04 26.53
N ASP A 196 -4.08 -8.31 25.72
CA ASP A 196 -4.46 -7.88 24.37
C ASP A 196 -3.94 -8.80 23.25
N TYR A 197 -4.65 -8.76 22.11
CA TYR A 197 -4.37 -9.56 20.91
C TYR A 197 -3.95 -8.69 19.71
N GLY A 198 -3.06 -9.23 18.89
CA GLY A 198 -2.43 -8.55 17.77
C GLY A 198 -1.09 -9.18 17.40
N THR A 199 -0.50 -8.70 16.31
CA THR A 199 0.77 -9.18 15.74
C THR A 199 1.77 -8.05 15.44
N PRO A 200 1.99 -7.10 16.37
CA PRO A 200 2.85 -5.93 16.08
C PRO A 200 4.26 -6.35 15.66
N GLY A 201 4.66 -5.89 14.47
CA GLY A 201 5.94 -6.18 13.82
C GLY A 201 5.99 -7.52 13.09
N ALA A 202 4.85 -8.18 12.85
CA ALA A 202 4.78 -9.52 12.28
C ALA A 202 3.57 -9.71 11.36
N THR A 203 3.57 -10.80 10.59
CA THR A 203 2.42 -11.12 9.73
C THR A 203 1.17 -11.44 10.55
N ASN A 204 0.08 -10.72 10.23
CA ASN A 204 -1.27 -10.94 10.76
C ASN A 204 -1.75 -12.39 10.66
N ASP A 205 -2.65 -12.73 11.59
CA ASP A 205 -3.42 -13.98 11.54
C ASP A 205 -4.27 -14.06 10.26
N LEU A 206 -4.54 -15.29 9.81
CA LEU A 206 -5.47 -15.51 8.71
C LEU A 206 -6.91 -15.29 9.15
N CYS A 207 -7.65 -14.48 8.40
CA CYS A 207 -9.08 -14.33 8.63
C CYS A 207 -9.85 -15.59 8.17
N SER A 208 -10.83 -15.98 8.98
CA SER A 208 -11.65 -17.17 8.73
C SER A 208 -12.51 -17.04 7.46
N ALA A 209 -12.87 -15.82 7.09
CA ALA A 209 -13.52 -15.47 5.84
C ALA A 209 -12.97 -14.11 5.37
N ILE A 210 -12.92 -13.92 4.06
CA ILE A 210 -12.54 -12.67 3.40
C ILE A 210 -13.55 -12.35 2.31
N CYS A 211 -13.52 -11.13 1.77
CA CYS A 211 -14.37 -10.77 0.64
C CYS A 211 -14.11 -11.75 -0.53
N GLU A 212 -15.16 -12.28 -1.15
CA GLU A 212 -15.00 -13.03 -2.39
C GLU A 212 -14.55 -12.08 -3.50
N PRO A 213 -13.51 -12.41 -4.29
CA PRO A 213 -13.16 -11.60 -5.44
C PRO A 213 -14.39 -11.52 -6.35
N VAL A 214 -14.83 -10.31 -6.71
CA VAL A 214 -15.90 -10.16 -7.70
C VAL A 214 -15.39 -10.80 -8.99
N ALA A 215 -15.89 -11.99 -9.31
CA ALA A 215 -15.51 -12.68 -10.53
C ALA A 215 -15.74 -11.73 -11.71
N PRO A 216 -14.81 -11.63 -12.67
CA PRO A 216 -15.00 -10.80 -13.85
C PRO A 216 -16.36 -11.14 -14.45
N ILE A 217 -17.25 -10.14 -14.52
CA ILE A 217 -18.56 -10.31 -15.14
C ILE A 217 -18.26 -10.79 -16.56
N PRO A 218 -18.67 -11.99 -16.98
CA PRO A 218 -18.38 -12.44 -18.33
C PRO A 218 -19.05 -11.45 -19.27
N GLU A 219 -18.26 -10.75 -20.08
CA GLU A 219 -18.83 -9.75 -20.98
C GLU A 219 -19.86 -10.42 -21.89
N TRP A 220 -21.13 -10.06 -21.70
CA TRP A 220 -22.27 -10.56 -22.47
C TRP A 220 -22.17 -10.17 -23.97
N SER A 221 -21.12 -9.44 -24.37
CA SER A 221 -20.76 -9.11 -25.75
C SER A 221 -20.25 -10.31 -26.56
N THR A 222 -19.80 -11.40 -25.92
CA THR A 222 -19.31 -12.61 -26.62
C THR A 222 -20.35 -13.71 -26.82
N ILE A 223 -21.53 -13.60 -26.19
CA ILE A 223 -22.62 -14.58 -26.30
C ILE A 223 -23.49 -14.34 -27.57
N LEU A 224 -23.23 -13.30 -28.37
CA LEU A 224 -23.98 -13.03 -29.61
C LEU A 224 -23.45 -13.76 -30.86
N LEU A 225 -22.38 -14.56 -30.80
CA LEU A 225 -21.80 -15.20 -31.98
C LEU A 225 -21.96 -16.73 -32.08
N MET A 226 -22.63 -17.40 -31.14
CA MET A 226 -22.91 -18.84 -31.24
C MET A 226 -24.34 -19.20 -31.70
N SER A 227 -25.19 -18.22 -32.06
CA SER A 227 -26.53 -18.49 -32.63
C SER A 227 -26.65 -18.23 -34.15
N LEU A 228 -25.59 -17.80 -34.83
CA LEU A 228 -25.59 -17.62 -36.30
C LEU A 228 -24.62 -18.57 -37.05
N GLY A 229 -24.13 -19.61 -36.38
CA GLY A 229 -23.16 -20.57 -36.94
C GLY A 229 -23.73 -21.93 -37.39
N LEU A 230 -25.03 -22.19 -37.24
CA LEU A 230 -25.68 -23.40 -37.79
C LEU A 230 -26.88 -23.00 -38.64
N LEU A 231 -26.66 -22.68 -39.92
CA LEU A 231 -27.58 -22.91 -41.05
C LEU A 231 -26.84 -22.59 -42.36
N GLY A 232 -25.76 -23.32 -42.61
CA GLY A 232 -25.10 -23.39 -43.90
C GLY A 232 -25.17 -24.82 -44.43
N LEU A 233 -26.02 -25.04 -45.45
CA LEU A 233 -26.07 -26.09 -46.48
C LEU A 233 -27.51 -26.03 -47.04
N GLY A 234 -27.83 -25.37 -48.15
CA GLY A 234 -27.26 -25.61 -49.47
C GLY A 234 -28.23 -26.45 -50.30
N THR A 235 -29.29 -25.85 -50.84
CA THR A 235 -29.97 -26.35 -52.06
C THR A 235 -30.32 -25.18 -52.97
N TYR A 236 -29.53 -25.04 -54.02
CA TYR A 236 -29.77 -24.20 -55.19
C TYR A 236 -30.57 -25.04 -56.20
N ILE A 237 -31.88 -24.78 -56.37
CA ILE A 237 -32.60 -25.18 -57.59
C ILE A 237 -33.45 -23.98 -58.04
N VAL A 238 -32.93 -23.27 -59.04
CA VAL A 238 -33.71 -22.39 -59.91
C VAL A 238 -34.45 -23.27 -60.90
N LEU A 239 -35.79 -23.20 -61.03
CA LEU A 239 -36.49 -23.35 -62.31
C LEU A 239 -37.96 -22.86 -62.25
N ARG A 240 -38.22 -21.78 -63.00
CA ARG A 240 -39.41 -21.45 -63.82
C ARG A 240 -40.83 -21.38 -63.21
N LYS A 241 -41.30 -20.12 -63.14
CA LYS A 241 -42.63 -19.60 -63.53
C LYS A 241 -43.56 -20.58 -64.27
N LYS A 242 -44.73 -20.91 -63.69
CA LYS A 242 -46.00 -21.14 -64.42
C LYS A 242 -47.23 -20.89 -63.53
N ARG A 243 -48.28 -20.41 -64.19
CA ARG A 243 -49.54 -19.80 -63.73
C ARG A 243 -50.54 -20.75 -63.05
N ALA A 244 -51.58 -20.10 -62.50
CA ALA A 244 -52.94 -20.55 -62.15
C ALA A 244 -53.07 -21.04 -60.71
N GLY A 245 -54.04 -20.64 -59.88
CA GLY A 245 -55.29 -19.90 -60.08
C GLY A 245 -56.31 -20.44 -59.07
N ILE A 246 -57.24 -19.57 -58.64
CA ILE A 246 -58.58 -19.87 -58.14
C ILE A 246 -58.75 -20.20 -56.63
N SER A 247 -59.66 -19.41 -56.04
CA SER A 247 -60.32 -19.46 -54.74
C SER A 247 -60.91 -20.82 -54.36
N ILE A 248 -61.11 -21.05 -53.06
CA ILE A 248 -62.44 -20.96 -52.42
C ILE A 248 -62.25 -20.31 -51.04
#